data_AF-A0A7X2Z7Y5-F1
#
_entry.id   AF-A0A7X2Z7Y5-F1
#
_cell.length_a   1.000
_cell.length_b   1.000
_cell.length_c   1.000
_cell.angle_alpha   90.00
_cell.angle_beta   90.00
_cell.angle_gamma   90.00
#
_symmetry.space_group_name_H-M   'P 1'
#
loop_
_entity.id
_entity.type
_entity.pdbx_description
1 polymer ?
#
loop_
_entity_poly.entity_id
_entity_poly.type
_entity_poly.pdbx_seq_one_letter_code
_entity_poly.pdbx_strand_id
1 'polypeptide(L)'
;MSSNADIATVQANGLVTGVSPGSASITAQYKGIQTVISVEVWREASSGSSDSSSEPSTNSAQTTTTTCSGGHSCTASLGDGVNIDLPTDLTEGNFTLAIHKMTSTAGIVPDSMTLLSPVFELLKSFDGSFKKPVTLRFKIQAKLLGADRRAGMFYYDETNGKWIEVEGHAENDEFVATVHHFTKFAVFSVAMKARFFYRF
;
A
#
# COMPACT_ATOMS: atom_id res chain seq x y z
N MET A 1 17.27 -13.28 -13.29
CA MET A 1 17.11 -12.58 -14.57
C MET A 1 16.36 -11.28 -14.34
N SER A 2 16.76 -10.18 -14.99
CA SER A 2 16.06 -8.90 -14.90
C SER A 2 14.96 -8.81 -15.96
N SER A 3 13.82 -8.20 -15.62
CA SER A 3 12.75 -7.90 -16.59
C SER A 3 13.04 -6.66 -17.44
N ASN A 4 14.00 -5.81 -17.04
CA ASN A 4 14.43 -4.65 -17.81
C ASN A 4 15.91 -4.37 -17.57
N ALA A 5 16.76 -4.78 -18.52
CA ALA A 5 18.22 -4.65 -18.43
C ALA A 5 18.72 -3.20 -18.57
N ASP A 6 17.91 -2.29 -19.13
CA ASP A 6 18.26 -0.87 -19.22
C ASP A 6 18.12 -0.14 -17.87
N ILE A 7 17.37 -0.75 -16.94
CA ILE A 7 17.12 -0.23 -15.59
C ILE A 7 17.99 -0.96 -14.56
N ALA A 8 17.99 -2.29 -14.54
CA ALA A 8 18.81 -3.08 -13.62
C ALA A 8 19.35 -4.33 -14.30
N THR A 9 20.65 -4.60 -14.13
CA THR A 9 21.31 -5.80 -14.66
C THR A 9 21.66 -6.77 -13.53
N VAL A 10 21.70 -8.07 -13.85
CA VAL A 10 22.13 -9.13 -12.94
C VAL A 10 23.33 -9.82 -13.56
N GLN A 11 24.48 -9.76 -12.90
CA GLN A 11 25.70 -10.42 -13.34
C GLN A 11 25.65 -11.93 -13.08
N ALA A 12 26.52 -12.70 -13.74
CA ALA A 12 26.56 -14.17 -13.65
C ALA A 12 26.83 -14.69 -12.22
N ASN A 13 27.41 -13.86 -11.35
CA ASN A 13 27.63 -14.15 -9.93
C ASN A 13 26.45 -13.76 -9.01
N GLY A 14 25.34 -13.26 -9.57
CA GLY A 14 24.15 -12.85 -8.82
C GLY A 14 24.15 -11.42 -8.29
N LEU A 15 25.17 -10.61 -8.58
CA LEU A 15 25.20 -9.19 -8.22
C LEU A 15 24.20 -8.38 -9.06
N VAL A 16 23.37 -7.57 -8.41
CA VAL A 16 22.41 -6.67 -9.06
C VAL A 16 23.00 -5.26 -9.15
N THR A 17 23.07 -4.70 -10.37
CA THR A 17 23.59 -3.36 -10.63
C THR A 17 22.49 -2.49 -11.24
N GLY A 18 22.23 -1.34 -10.63
CA GLY A 18 21.37 -0.32 -11.23
C GLY A 18 22.06 0.36 -12.41
N VAL A 19 21.38 0.43 -13.56
CA VAL A 19 21.91 1.01 -14.80
C VAL A 19 21.33 2.40 -15.03
N SER A 20 20.00 2.50 -15.03
CA SER A 20 19.28 3.76 -15.23
C SER A 20 18.12 3.88 -14.25
N PRO A 21 17.71 5.11 -13.89
CA PRO A 21 16.58 5.30 -13.00
C PRO A 21 15.31 4.68 -13.56
N GLY A 22 14.60 3.93 -12.72
CA GLY A 22 13.39 3.23 -13.12
C GLY A 22 13.16 1.95 -12.31
N SER A 23 12.07 1.26 -12.62
CA SER A 23 11.68 0.01 -11.96
C SER A 23 11.99 -1.20 -12.82
N ALA A 24 12.65 -2.20 -12.25
CA ALA A 24 12.87 -3.51 -12.85
C ALA A 24 12.52 -4.62 -11.85
N SER A 25 12.16 -5.80 -12.34
CA SER A 25 11.96 -6.98 -11.49
C SER A 25 13.10 -7.97 -11.71
N ILE A 26 13.61 -8.54 -10.63
CA ILE A 26 14.66 -9.55 -10.64
C ILE A 26 14.05 -10.89 -10.24
N THR A 27 14.02 -11.83 -11.18
CA THR A 27 13.58 -13.20 -10.94
C THR A 27 14.78 -14.06 -10.56
N ALA A 28 14.83 -14.58 -9.34
CA ALA A 28 15.78 -15.60 -8.94
C ALA A 28 15.15 -16.99 -9.11
N GLN A 29 15.90 -17.92 -9.69
CA GLN A 29 15.45 -19.30 -9.92
C GLN A 29 16.48 -20.28 -9.37
N TYR A 30 16.04 -21.26 -8.58
CA TYR A 30 16.88 -22.35 -8.10
C TYR A 30 16.09 -23.66 -8.08
N LYS A 31 16.60 -24.70 -8.76
CA LYS A 31 15.98 -26.04 -8.83
C LYS A 31 14.48 -26.02 -9.16
N GLY A 32 14.06 -25.14 -10.08
CA GLY A 32 12.66 -25.03 -10.53
C GLY A 32 11.77 -24.10 -9.71
N ILE A 33 12.24 -23.59 -8.56
CA ILE A 33 11.51 -22.61 -7.74
C ILE A 33 11.91 -21.20 -8.18
N GLN A 34 10.93 -20.31 -8.38
CA GLN A 34 11.15 -18.91 -8.74
C GLN A 34 10.68 -17.96 -7.63
N THR A 35 11.40 -16.87 -7.41
CA THR A 35 10.96 -15.71 -6.61
C THR A 35 11.24 -14.43 -7.38
N VAL A 36 10.41 -13.41 -7.20
CA VAL A 36 10.50 -12.13 -7.91
C VAL A 36 10.72 -11.01 -6.91
N ILE A 37 11.75 -10.21 -7.13
CA ILE A 37 12.12 -9.07 -6.30
C ILE A 37 12.03 -7.80 -7.14
N SER A 38 11.23 -6.83 -6.73
CA SER A 38 11.19 -5.52 -7.39
C SER A 38 12.38 -4.67 -6.96
N VAL A 39 13.07 -4.08 -7.93
CA VAL A 39 14.24 -3.21 -7.76
C VAL A 39 13.93 -1.85 -8.37
N GLU A 40 14.19 -0.79 -7.63
CA GLU A 40 14.04 0.58 -8.09
C GLU A 40 15.39 1.30 -8.00
N VAL A 41 15.83 1.85 -9.12
CA VAL A 41 17.10 2.57 -9.24
C VAL A 41 16.82 4.06 -9.20
N TRP A 42 17.52 4.77 -8.31
CA TRP A 42 17.41 6.22 -8.16
C TRP A 42 18.70 6.89 -8.67
N ARG A 43 18.62 8.15 -9.12
CA ARG A 43 19.85 8.93 -9.36
C ARG A 43 20.45 9.35 -8.03
N GLU A 44 21.72 9.07 -7.82
CA GLU A 44 22.54 9.74 -6.82
C GLU A 44 22.57 11.24 -7.13
N ALA A 45 22.16 12.08 -6.19
CA ALA A 45 22.21 13.53 -6.35
C ALA A 45 23.67 14.00 -6.30
N SER A 46 24.28 14.26 -7.46
CA SER A 46 25.55 14.98 -7.52
C SER A 46 25.31 16.45 -7.20
N SER A 47 25.99 16.91 -6.14
CA SER A 47 25.97 18.29 -5.66
C SER A 47 26.45 19.28 -6.74
N GLY A 48 25.59 20.22 -7.12
CA GLY A 48 25.92 21.36 -7.96
C GLY A 48 24.81 22.40 -7.93
N SER A 49 25.04 23.49 -7.20
CA SER A 49 24.13 24.62 -7.01
C SER A 49 23.62 25.23 -8.32
N SER A 50 22.36 25.64 -8.35
CA SER A 50 21.89 27.04 -8.56
C SER A 50 20.44 27.09 -9.06
N ASP A 51 19.60 27.72 -8.24
CA ASP A 51 18.50 28.63 -8.54
C ASP A 51 17.37 28.30 -9.55
N SER A 52 16.17 28.61 -9.06
CA SER A 52 14.95 29.06 -9.75
C SER A 52 14.09 28.08 -10.56
N SER A 53 12.93 27.80 -9.94
CA SER A 53 11.57 27.77 -10.49
C SER A 53 11.27 26.89 -11.70
N SER A 54 10.61 25.76 -11.43
CA SER A 54 9.50 25.25 -12.26
C SER A 54 8.87 24.04 -11.58
N GLU A 55 7.60 24.21 -11.16
CA GLU A 55 6.49 23.24 -11.05
C GLU A 55 6.78 21.76 -10.70
N PRO A 56 6.04 21.15 -9.75
CA PRO A 56 6.24 19.77 -9.35
C PRO A 56 5.72 18.82 -10.43
N SER A 57 6.63 18.15 -11.13
CA SER A 57 6.26 16.99 -11.94
C SER A 57 5.95 15.80 -11.01
N THR A 58 4.66 15.65 -10.72
CA THR A 58 4.04 14.57 -9.96
C THR A 58 4.27 13.21 -10.61
N ASN A 59 5.44 12.60 -10.37
CA ASN A 59 5.62 11.18 -10.63
C ASN A 59 5.20 10.42 -9.35
N SER A 60 3.89 10.17 -9.22
CA SER A 60 3.32 9.45 -8.08
C SER A 60 3.87 8.03 -8.09
N ALA A 61 4.84 7.74 -7.20
CA ALA A 61 5.29 6.38 -6.94
C ALA A 61 4.06 5.46 -6.75
N GLN A 62 4.09 4.29 -7.39
CA GLN A 62 3.03 3.28 -7.26
C GLN A 62 3.32 2.31 -6.12
N THR A 63 4.56 2.27 -5.62
CA THR A 63 4.98 1.36 -4.57
C THR A 63 5.95 2.05 -3.63
N THR A 64 5.88 1.74 -2.34
CA THR A 64 6.93 2.04 -1.35
C THR A 64 7.25 0.78 -0.56
N THR A 65 8.51 0.65 -0.16
CA THR A 65 8.97 -0.41 0.74
C THR A 65 9.59 0.20 2.00
N THR A 66 9.36 -0.43 3.14
CA THR A 66 9.87 0.05 4.43
C THR A 66 10.32 -1.14 5.25
N THR A 67 11.58 -1.11 5.71
CA THR A 67 12.10 -2.10 6.65
C THR A 67 11.82 -1.65 8.07
N CYS A 68 11.10 -2.48 8.82
CA CYS A 68 10.75 -2.24 10.21
C CYS A 68 11.53 -3.20 11.10
N SER A 69 12.08 -2.68 12.20
CA SER A 69 12.79 -3.50 13.18
C SER A 69 11.81 -4.18 14.13
N GLY A 70 12.02 -5.47 14.39
CA GLY A 70 11.26 -6.21 15.40
C GLY A 70 11.42 -5.53 16.77
N GLY A 71 10.31 -5.32 17.48
CA GLY A 71 10.30 -4.66 18.80
C GLY A 71 10.24 -3.12 18.79
N HIS A 72 10.30 -2.45 17.63
CA HIS A 72 10.18 -0.99 17.53
C HIS A 72 8.92 -0.57 16.76
N SER A 73 8.44 0.64 17.03
CA SER A 73 7.39 1.25 16.21
C SER A 73 7.97 1.61 14.85
N CYS A 74 7.14 1.54 13.82
CA CYS A 74 7.50 1.83 12.44
C CYS A 74 6.35 2.57 11.77
N THR A 75 6.65 3.44 10.81
CA THR A 75 5.63 4.08 9.97
C THR A 75 6.00 3.85 8.52
N ALA A 76 5.01 3.45 7.73
CA ALA A 76 5.15 3.27 6.29
C ALA A 76 4.05 4.05 5.56
N SER A 77 4.38 4.71 4.45
CA SER A 77 3.44 5.53 3.71
C SER A 77 3.67 5.46 2.21
N LEU A 78 2.63 5.76 1.42
CA LEU A 78 2.71 5.93 -0.02
C LEU A 78 2.02 7.24 -0.41
N GLY A 79 2.84 8.27 -0.63
CA GLY A 79 2.36 9.64 -0.86
C GLY A 79 1.50 10.15 0.30
N ASP A 80 0.44 10.89 -0.02
CA ASP A 80 -0.58 11.36 0.92
C ASP A 80 -1.81 10.45 0.97
N GLY A 81 -1.80 9.32 0.25
CA GLY A 81 -2.96 8.47 0.07
C GLY A 81 -3.15 7.44 1.19
N VAL A 82 -2.05 6.94 1.75
CA VAL A 82 -2.06 5.94 2.82
C VAL A 82 -0.87 6.11 3.75
N ASN A 83 -1.15 6.04 5.06
CA ASN A 83 -0.17 5.94 6.13
C ASN A 83 -0.50 4.72 7.01
N ILE A 84 0.53 4.01 7.46
CA ILE A 84 0.42 2.81 8.27
C ILE A 84 1.31 3.01 9.49
N ASP A 85 0.69 2.99 10.66
CA ASP A 85 1.39 3.09 11.94
C ASP A 85 1.44 1.70 12.58
N LEU A 86 2.67 1.19 12.72
CA LEU A 86 2.99 -0.11 13.27
C LEU A 86 3.49 0.07 14.71
N PRO A 87 2.81 -0.48 15.73
CA PRO A 87 3.28 -0.38 17.12
C PRO A 87 4.52 -1.25 17.36
N THR A 88 5.09 -1.16 18.56
CA THR A 88 6.17 -2.06 19.00
C THR A 88 5.67 -3.50 19.15
N ASP A 89 6.59 -4.45 19.04
CA ASP A 89 6.37 -5.89 19.33
C ASP A 89 5.39 -6.60 18.38
N LEU A 90 5.34 -6.19 17.12
CA LEU A 90 4.56 -6.88 16.09
C LEU A 90 5.13 -8.27 15.74
N THR A 91 6.46 -8.37 15.73
CA THR A 91 7.26 -9.56 15.40
C THR A 91 8.55 -9.56 16.23
N GLU A 92 9.18 -10.73 16.37
CA GLU A 92 10.48 -10.88 17.05
C GLU A 92 11.67 -10.48 16.17
N GLY A 93 11.52 -10.56 14.84
CA GLY A 93 12.55 -10.19 13.87
C GLY A 93 12.17 -8.99 13.01
N ASN A 94 13.17 -8.41 12.34
CA ASN A 94 12.97 -7.38 11.33
C ASN A 94 12.12 -7.93 10.18
N PHE A 95 11.29 -7.08 9.60
CA PHE A 95 10.48 -7.42 8.44
C PHE A 95 10.39 -6.24 7.48
N THR A 96 10.08 -6.54 6.23
CA THR A 96 9.83 -5.53 5.20
C THR A 96 8.33 -5.45 4.93
N LEU A 97 7.81 -4.24 4.88
CA LEU A 97 6.47 -3.89 4.45
C LEU A 97 6.54 -3.31 3.03
N ALA A 98 5.61 -3.69 2.17
CA ALA A 98 5.41 -3.03 0.88
C ALA A 98 3.97 -2.52 0.76
N ILE A 99 3.81 -1.30 0.26
CA ILE A 99 2.52 -0.68 -0.06
C ILE A 99 2.49 -0.51 -1.57
N HIS A 100 1.54 -1.15 -2.25
CA HIS A 100 1.37 -1.03 -3.69
C HIS A 100 0.00 -0.44 -4.03
N LYS A 101 -0.02 0.69 -4.74
CA LYS A 101 -1.24 1.28 -5.29
C LYS A 101 -1.59 0.57 -6.60
N MET A 102 -2.75 -0.10 -6.61
CA MET A 102 -3.21 -0.80 -7.81
C MET A 102 -3.55 0.19 -8.93
N THR A 103 -3.04 -0.08 -10.13
CA THR A 103 -3.32 0.69 -11.35
C THR A 103 -4.59 0.24 -12.06
N SER A 104 -5.03 -1.00 -11.80
CA SER A 104 -6.28 -1.58 -12.30
C SER A 104 -7.00 -2.30 -11.17
N THR A 105 -8.31 -2.08 -11.08
CA THR A 105 -9.21 -2.70 -10.10
C THR A 105 -10.34 -3.49 -10.75
N ALA A 106 -10.24 -3.70 -12.07
CA ALA A 106 -11.21 -4.46 -12.84
C ALA A 106 -11.29 -5.91 -12.32
N GLY A 107 -12.51 -6.41 -12.14
CA GLY A 107 -12.75 -7.79 -11.66
C GLY A 107 -12.69 -7.97 -10.14
N ILE A 108 -12.20 -6.99 -9.38
CA ILE A 108 -12.22 -7.03 -7.90
C ILE A 108 -13.15 -5.98 -7.29
N VAL A 109 -13.33 -4.81 -7.92
CA VAL A 109 -14.27 -3.79 -7.45
C VAL A 109 -15.57 -3.88 -8.28
N PRO A 110 -16.72 -4.19 -7.66
CA PRO A 110 -18.00 -4.22 -8.36
C PRO A 110 -18.49 -2.82 -8.75
N ASP A 111 -19.20 -2.69 -9.87
CA ASP A 111 -19.77 -1.41 -10.35
C ASP A 111 -20.75 -0.75 -9.35
N SER A 112 -21.33 -1.55 -8.44
CA SER A 112 -22.21 -1.05 -7.37
C SER A 112 -21.47 -0.35 -6.23
N MET A 113 -20.14 -0.45 -6.19
CA MET A 113 -19.29 0.17 -5.17
C MET A 113 -18.57 1.39 -5.73
N THR A 114 -18.63 2.49 -4.99
CA THR A 114 -17.89 3.72 -5.33
C THR A 114 -16.65 3.81 -4.46
N LEU A 115 -15.47 3.84 -5.09
CA LEU A 115 -14.19 4.05 -4.41
C LEU A 115 -14.07 5.49 -3.91
N LEU A 116 -13.66 5.63 -2.65
CA LEU A 116 -13.25 6.89 -2.02
C LEU A 116 -11.74 6.97 -1.80
N SER A 117 -11.01 5.90 -2.05
CA SER A 117 -9.55 5.87 -2.09
C SER A 117 -9.09 5.01 -3.27
N PRO A 118 -7.82 5.08 -3.69
CA PRO A 118 -7.22 3.99 -4.46
C PRO A 118 -7.32 2.66 -3.71
N VAL A 119 -7.24 1.55 -4.45
CA VAL A 119 -6.99 0.24 -3.84
C VAL A 119 -5.50 0.10 -3.59
N PHE A 120 -5.14 -0.19 -2.34
CA PHE A 120 -3.76 -0.45 -1.95
C PHE A 120 -3.62 -1.92 -1.55
N GLU A 121 -2.65 -2.61 -2.13
CA GLU A 121 -2.19 -3.92 -1.69
C GLU A 121 -1.08 -3.74 -0.67
N LEU A 122 -1.28 -4.28 0.53
CA LEU A 122 -0.33 -4.26 1.62
C LEU A 122 0.32 -5.65 1.71
N LEU A 123 1.64 -5.69 1.77
CA LEU A 123 2.42 -6.92 1.85
C LEU A 123 3.41 -6.85 3.02
N LYS A 124 3.73 -8.02 3.58
CA LYS A 124 4.74 -8.17 4.63
C LYS A 124 5.60 -9.40 4.36
N SER A 125 6.87 -9.34 4.74
CA SER A 125 7.85 -10.40 4.46
C SER A 125 7.83 -11.60 5.43
N PHE A 126 6.77 -11.75 6.23
CA PHE A 126 6.62 -12.85 7.18
C PHE A 126 5.19 -13.40 7.14
N ASP A 127 5.00 -14.65 7.53
CA ASP A 127 3.69 -15.30 7.49
C ASP A 127 2.85 -15.06 8.75
N GLY A 128 1.56 -15.36 8.70
CA GLY A 128 0.64 -15.27 9.86
C GLY A 128 0.15 -13.84 10.15
N SER A 129 -0.51 -13.66 11.30
CA SER A 129 -1.07 -12.36 11.72
C SER A 129 -0.08 -11.58 12.60
N PHE A 130 -0.29 -10.27 12.71
CA PHE A 130 0.43 -9.44 13.68
C PHE A 130 0.03 -9.79 15.12
N LYS A 131 1.01 -9.78 16.05
CA LYS A 131 0.77 -10.01 17.48
C LYS A 131 -0.10 -8.91 18.12
N LYS A 132 -0.02 -7.68 17.60
CA LYS A 132 -0.81 -6.51 17.98
C LYS A 132 -1.48 -5.90 16.74
N PRO A 133 -2.62 -5.21 16.87
CA PRO A 133 -3.23 -4.54 15.74
C PRO A 133 -2.32 -3.42 15.20
N VAL A 134 -2.33 -3.21 13.90
CA VAL A 134 -1.69 -2.08 13.22
C VAL A 134 -2.75 -1.06 12.81
N THR A 135 -2.38 0.23 12.76
CA THR A 135 -3.32 1.30 12.41
C THR A 135 -3.14 1.67 10.93
N LEU A 136 -4.23 1.63 10.17
CA LEU A 136 -4.30 2.11 8.79
C LEU A 136 -4.99 3.47 8.75
N ARG A 137 -4.41 4.41 8.00
CA ARG A 137 -4.98 5.74 7.71
C ARG A 137 -5.04 5.92 6.20
N PHE A 138 -6.24 6.03 5.65
CA PHE A 138 -6.45 6.15 4.20
C PHE A 138 -7.13 7.48 3.90
N LYS A 139 -6.54 8.27 3.01
CA LYS A 139 -7.15 9.53 2.59
C LYS A 139 -8.43 9.28 1.79
N ILE A 140 -9.48 10.02 2.15
CA ILE A 140 -10.82 9.94 1.58
C ILE A 140 -10.97 11.03 0.52
N GLN A 141 -11.42 10.64 -0.66
CA GLN A 141 -11.87 11.55 -1.71
C GLN A 141 -13.29 12.03 -1.38
N ALA A 142 -13.42 12.97 -0.43
CA ALA A 142 -14.70 13.43 0.12
C ALA A 142 -15.73 13.86 -0.95
N LYS A 143 -15.26 14.38 -2.09
CA LYS A 143 -16.09 14.77 -3.24
C LYS A 143 -16.91 13.61 -3.84
N LEU A 144 -16.45 12.37 -3.67
CA LEU A 144 -17.09 11.17 -4.18
C LEU A 144 -18.02 10.48 -3.17
N LEU A 145 -18.07 10.99 -1.93
CA LEU A 145 -18.84 10.36 -0.86
C LEU A 145 -20.34 10.29 -1.19
N GLY A 146 -20.90 11.36 -1.75
CA GLY A 146 -22.33 11.50 -1.99
C GLY A 146 -23.13 11.83 -0.73
N ALA A 147 -24.35 12.36 -0.92
CA ALA A 147 -25.26 12.67 0.18
C ALA A 147 -25.79 11.39 0.86
N ASP A 148 -26.06 11.44 2.17
CA ASP A 148 -26.61 10.34 2.97
C ASP A 148 -25.78 9.04 2.97
N ARG A 149 -24.47 9.19 2.76
CA ARG A 149 -23.51 8.09 2.73
C ARG A 149 -22.39 8.34 3.74
N ARG A 150 -21.69 7.27 4.08
CA ARG A 150 -20.51 7.28 4.94
C ARG A 150 -19.34 6.60 4.25
N ALA A 151 -18.14 6.97 4.64
CA ALA A 151 -16.96 6.18 4.30
C ALA A 151 -16.97 4.86 5.08
N GLY A 152 -16.47 3.81 4.47
CA GLY A 152 -16.17 2.53 5.12
C GLY A 152 -14.92 1.92 4.50
N MET A 153 -13.96 1.48 5.32
CA MET A 153 -12.80 0.72 4.84
C MET A 153 -13.18 -0.75 4.71
N PHE A 154 -12.71 -1.38 3.63
CA PHE A 154 -12.93 -2.80 3.39
C PHE A 154 -11.59 -3.46 3.06
N TYR A 155 -11.45 -4.73 3.44
CA TYR A 155 -10.38 -5.59 2.96
C TYR A 155 -10.93 -6.57 1.92
N TYR A 156 -10.10 -6.95 0.94
CA TYR A 156 -10.47 -7.97 -0.03
C TYR A 156 -10.10 -9.35 0.50
N ASP A 157 -11.11 -10.18 0.75
CA ASP A 157 -10.96 -11.59 1.00
C ASP A 157 -10.64 -12.28 -0.33
N GLU A 158 -9.36 -12.58 -0.54
CA GLU A 158 -8.86 -13.21 -1.75
C GLU A 158 -9.33 -14.65 -1.92
N THR A 159 -9.70 -15.32 -0.83
CA THR A 159 -10.20 -16.70 -0.88
C THR A 159 -11.62 -16.72 -1.43
N ASN A 160 -12.45 -15.79 -0.98
CA ASN A 160 -13.87 -15.74 -1.34
C ASN A 160 -14.19 -14.73 -2.46
N GLY A 161 -13.21 -13.91 -2.86
CA GLY A 161 -13.36 -12.87 -3.88
C GLY A 161 -14.33 -11.77 -3.47
N LYS A 162 -14.30 -11.35 -2.19
CA LYS A 162 -15.29 -10.41 -1.63
C LYS A 162 -14.64 -9.32 -0.79
N TRP A 163 -15.21 -8.11 -0.85
CA TRP A 163 -14.87 -7.04 0.07
C TRP A 163 -15.61 -7.21 1.39
N ILE A 164 -14.88 -7.21 2.49
CA ILE A 164 -15.40 -7.32 3.86
C ILE A 164 -15.11 -6.03 4.61
N GLU A 165 -16.13 -5.45 5.23
CA GLU A 165 -16.01 -4.18 5.94
C GLU A 165 -15.14 -4.33 7.20
N VAL A 166 -14.26 -3.36 7.43
CA VAL A 166 -13.41 -3.24 8.61
C VAL A 166 -14.01 -2.21 9.56
N GLU A 167 -14.03 -2.52 10.86
CA GLU A 167 -14.42 -1.53 11.86
C GLU A 167 -13.41 -0.37 11.93
N GLY A 168 -13.93 0.84 11.98
CA GLY A 168 -13.14 2.06 12.01
C GLY A 168 -14.03 3.29 11.91
N HIS A 169 -13.39 4.43 11.74
CA HIS A 169 -14.08 5.73 11.69
C HIS A 169 -13.42 6.67 10.69
N ALA A 170 -14.19 7.66 10.22
CA ALA A 170 -13.64 8.75 9.44
C ALA A 170 -13.30 9.93 10.36
N GLU A 171 -12.10 10.50 10.21
CA GLU A 171 -11.64 11.71 10.89
C GLU A 171 -10.75 12.51 9.93
N ASN A 172 -10.89 13.85 9.89
CA ASN A 172 -9.96 14.74 9.17
C ASN A 172 -9.64 14.32 7.71
N ASP A 173 -10.67 14.02 6.90
CA ASP A 173 -10.53 13.51 5.52
C ASP A 173 -9.76 12.18 5.38
N GLU A 174 -9.58 11.44 6.48
CA GLU A 174 -9.02 10.10 6.51
C GLU A 174 -10.04 9.08 7.05
N PHE A 175 -9.90 7.83 6.63
CA PHE A 175 -10.51 6.69 7.32
C PHE A 175 -9.43 5.99 8.13
N VAL A 176 -9.71 5.78 9.41
CA VAL A 176 -8.81 5.17 10.37
C VAL A 176 -9.39 3.84 10.84
N ALA A 177 -8.58 2.79 10.76
CA ALA A 177 -8.98 1.45 11.18
C ALA A 177 -7.80 0.68 11.77
N THR A 178 -8.09 -0.30 12.61
CA THR A 178 -7.09 -1.23 13.16
C THR A 178 -7.24 -2.62 12.57
N VAL A 179 -6.16 -3.21 12.08
CA VAL A 179 -6.18 -4.54 11.42
C VAL A 179 -5.09 -5.46 11.97
N HIS A 180 -5.26 -6.76 11.77
CA HIS A 180 -4.31 -7.79 12.23
C HIS A 180 -3.59 -8.53 11.10
N HIS A 181 -3.98 -8.29 9.85
CA HIS A 181 -3.38 -8.90 8.67
C HIS A 181 -3.35 -7.91 7.51
N PHE A 182 -2.53 -8.21 6.51
CA PHE A 182 -2.41 -7.44 5.28
C PHE A 182 -2.94 -8.23 4.09
N THR A 183 -3.53 -7.49 3.16
CA THR A 183 -4.16 -7.89 1.90
C THR A 183 -4.41 -6.58 1.11
N LYS A 184 -5.41 -6.54 0.23
CA LYS A 184 -5.87 -5.33 -0.44
C LYS A 184 -6.91 -4.59 0.41
N PHE A 185 -6.77 -3.28 0.51
CA PHE A 185 -7.67 -2.40 1.23
C PHE A 185 -8.10 -1.23 0.34
N ALA A 186 -9.33 -0.77 0.58
CA ALA A 186 -9.84 0.46 0.00
C ALA A 186 -10.95 1.04 0.87
N VAL A 187 -11.16 2.35 0.74
CA VAL A 187 -12.32 3.04 1.32
C VAL A 187 -13.39 3.15 0.26
N PHE A 188 -14.62 2.77 0.62
CA PHE A 188 -15.80 2.84 -0.24
C PHE A 188 -16.85 3.79 0.34
N SER A 189 -17.68 4.32 -0.54
CA SER A 189 -18.90 5.02 -0.15
C SER A 189 -20.00 4.01 0.14
N VAL A 190 -20.50 4.00 1.37
CA VAL A 190 -21.51 3.06 1.87
C VAL A 190 -22.76 3.85 2.29
N ALA A 191 -23.94 3.30 2.04
CA ALA A 191 -25.19 3.88 2.55
C ALA A 191 -25.13 4.01 4.09
N MET A 192 -25.61 5.13 4.64
CA MET A 192 -25.79 5.22 6.08
C MET A 192 -26.78 4.16 6.55
N LYS A 193 -26.44 3.39 7.58
CA LYS A 193 -27.44 2.54 8.26
C LYS A 193 -28.48 3.49 8.86
N ALA A 194 -29.73 3.38 8.43
CA ALA A 194 -30.81 4.17 9.00
C ALA A 194 -30.92 3.90 10.50
N ARG A 195 -30.68 4.91 11.34
CA ARG A 195 -31.10 4.86 12.74
C ARG A 195 -32.60 5.11 12.77
N PHE A 196 -33.39 4.05 12.87
CA PHE A 196 -34.78 4.18 13.27
C PHE A 196 -34.81 4.67 14.72
N PHE A 197 -35.14 5.95 14.91
CA PHE A 197 -35.54 6.45 16.22
C PHE A 197 -36.94 5.91 16.53
N TYR A 198 -37.04 4.94 17.44
CA TYR A 198 -38.31 4.66 18.09
C TYR A 198 -38.65 5.87 18.97
N ARG A 199 -39.67 6.65 18.58
CA ARG A 199 -40.36 7.56 19.50
C ARG A 199 -41.42 6.73 20.24
N PHE A 200 -41.28 6.65 21.56
CA PHE A 200 -42.37 6.26 22.47
C PHE A 200 -43.25 7.47 22.73
#